data_AF-A0A969NBL3-F1
#
_entry.id   AF-A0A969NBL3-F1
#
_cell.length_a   1.000
_cell.length_b   1.000
_cell.length_c   1.000
_cell.angle_alpha   90.00
_cell.angle_beta   90.00
_cell.angle_gamma   90.00
#
_symmetry.space_group_name_H-M   'P 1'
#
loop_
_entity.id
_entity.type
_entity.pdbx_description
1 polymer ?
#
loop_
_entity_poly.entity_id
_entity_poly.type
_entity_poly.pdbx_seq_one_letter_code
_entity_poly.pdbx_strand_id
1 'polypeptide(L)'
;MANFYTDNEDLKFHLNHPLMKKVVELKEMNYRDKDEYDYAPQNFEDAMDNYDQVMEIVGDICANVIAPNAESVDKEGPQVVDNEVVYAKGTKENHDVLTKAGLVGMSLPRKYGGL
;
A
#
# COMPACT_ATOMS: atom_id res chain seq x y z
N MET A 1 -9.83 -0.62 -16.36
CA MET A 1 -9.64 -1.67 -15.33
C MET A 1 -10.24 -1.12 -14.05
N ALA A 2 -10.86 -1.93 -13.20
CA ALA A 2 -11.45 -1.41 -11.96
C ALA A 2 -10.33 -0.96 -11.01
N ASN A 3 -10.56 0.07 -10.20
CA ASN A 3 -9.60 0.51 -9.21
C ASN A 3 -10.35 1.03 -7.98
N PHE A 4 -10.24 0.32 -6.86
CA PHE A 4 -11.03 0.60 -5.66
C PHE A 4 -10.68 1.92 -4.97
N TYR A 5 -9.59 2.57 -5.36
CA TYR A 5 -9.26 3.92 -4.92
C TYR A 5 -9.88 5.00 -5.82
N THR A 6 -9.64 4.93 -7.14
CA THR A 6 -10.15 5.97 -8.07
C THR A 6 -11.65 5.87 -8.30
N ASP A 7 -12.24 4.69 -8.12
CA ASP A 7 -13.68 4.45 -8.22
C ASP A 7 -14.41 4.83 -6.90
N ASN A 8 -13.70 5.33 -5.89
CA ASN A 8 -14.24 5.74 -4.60
C ASN A 8 -13.87 7.18 -4.24
N GLU A 9 -14.78 8.11 -4.52
CA GLU A 9 -14.58 9.55 -4.27
C GLU A 9 -14.32 9.88 -2.80
N ASP A 10 -14.83 9.08 -1.85
CA ASP A 10 -14.67 9.32 -0.41
C ASP A 10 -13.21 9.11 0.05
N LEU A 11 -12.52 8.11 -0.53
CA LEU A 11 -11.10 7.88 -0.24
C LEU A 11 -10.24 9.04 -0.75
N LYS A 12 -10.53 9.55 -1.95
CA LYS A 12 -9.87 10.75 -2.48
C LYS A 12 -10.17 11.99 -1.65
N PHE A 13 -11.40 12.14 -1.17
CA PHE A 13 -11.79 13.25 -0.29
C PHE A 13 -10.98 13.23 1.01
N HIS A 14 -10.83 12.06 1.64
CA HIS A 14 -10.05 11.93 2.87
C HIS A 14 -8.56 12.20 2.67
N LEU A 15 -7.97 11.76 1.56
CA LEU A 15 -6.58 12.06 1.23
C LEU A 15 -6.35 13.57 0.98
N ASN A 16 -7.36 14.30 0.52
CA ASN A 16 -7.28 15.75 0.28
C ASN A 16 -7.81 16.59 1.46
N HIS A 17 -7.96 16.00 2.64
CA HIS A 17 -8.49 16.70 3.80
C HIS A 17 -7.56 17.86 4.26
N PRO A 18 -8.06 19.03 4.69
CA PRO A 18 -7.21 20.18 5.07
C PRO A 18 -6.16 19.91 6.15
N LEU A 19 -6.40 18.90 7.00
CA LEU A 19 -5.44 18.48 8.04
C LEU A 19 -4.22 17.73 7.48
N MET A 20 -4.26 17.26 6.22
CA MET A 20 -3.19 16.48 5.63
C MET A 20 -1.86 17.21 5.60
N LYS A 21 -1.88 18.54 5.41
CA LYS A 21 -0.66 19.35 5.53
C LYS A 21 0.07 19.11 6.86
N LYS A 22 -0.66 19.19 7.97
CA LYS A 22 -0.10 18.96 9.31
C LYS A 22 0.28 17.49 9.52
N VAL A 23 -0.54 16.55 9.03
CA VAL A 23 -0.29 15.11 9.19
C VAL A 23 0.97 14.68 8.46
N VAL A 24 1.13 15.10 7.20
CA VAL A 24 2.28 14.77 6.34
C VAL A 24 3.55 15.40 6.89
N GLU A 25 3.51 16.68 7.28
CA GLU A 25 4.67 17.33 7.91
C GLU A 25 5.16 16.57 9.16
N LEU A 26 4.23 16.07 9.99
CA LEU A 26 4.57 15.24 11.15
C LEU A 26 5.08 13.85 10.76
N LYS A 27 4.44 13.20 9.78
CA LYS A 27 4.81 11.86 9.30
C LYS A 27 6.21 11.84 8.68
N GLU A 28 6.54 12.88 7.91
CA GLU A 28 7.83 13.07 7.26
C GLU A 28 8.88 13.75 8.15
N MET A 29 8.57 13.99 9.43
CA MET A 29 9.45 14.65 10.38
C MET A 29 10.02 15.99 9.85
N ASN A 30 9.16 16.80 9.23
CA ASN A 30 9.52 18.02 8.48
C ASN A 30 10.49 17.76 7.31
N TYR A 31 10.27 16.66 6.58
CA TYR A 31 11.05 16.27 5.40
C TYR A 31 12.55 16.12 5.70
N ARG A 32 12.88 15.62 6.89
CA ARG A 32 14.27 15.51 7.36
C ARG A 32 15.12 14.64 6.42
N ASP A 33 14.51 13.60 5.87
CA ASP A 33 15.20 12.55 5.12
C ASP A 33 15.38 12.91 3.62
N LYS A 34 14.93 14.10 3.19
CA LYS A 34 14.87 14.55 1.78
C LYS A 34 16.24 14.61 1.06
N ASP A 35 17.31 14.80 1.81
CA ASP A 35 18.69 14.89 1.30
C ASP A 35 19.45 13.56 1.51
N GLU A 36 18.85 12.59 2.23
CA GLU A 36 19.45 11.30 2.55
C GLU A 36 18.96 10.17 1.64
N TYR A 37 17.73 10.26 1.12
CA TYR A 37 17.12 9.23 0.26
C TYR A 37 16.50 9.88 -0.98
N ASP A 38 16.83 9.35 -2.16
CA ASP A 38 16.37 9.88 -3.45
C ASP A 38 14.85 9.90 -3.63
N TYR A 39 14.14 9.04 -2.89
CA TYR A 39 12.67 8.92 -2.93
C TYR A 39 11.97 9.58 -1.73
N ALA A 40 12.73 10.24 -0.83
CA ALA A 40 12.11 10.96 0.27
C ALA A 40 11.48 12.26 -0.25
N PRO A 41 10.24 12.58 0.18
CA PRO A 41 9.53 13.75 -0.32
C PRO A 41 10.23 15.03 0.10
N GLN A 42 10.31 15.99 -0.81
CA GLN A 42 10.99 17.26 -0.61
C GLN A 42 10.11 18.29 0.12
N ASN A 43 8.80 18.19 -0.07
CA ASN A 43 7.80 19.10 0.45
C ASN A 43 6.42 18.41 0.50
N PHE A 44 5.40 19.18 0.88
CA PHE A 44 4.04 18.67 1.04
C PHE A 44 3.44 18.19 -0.27
N GLU A 45 3.61 18.98 -1.33
CA GLU A 45 3.07 18.67 -2.65
C GLU A 45 3.65 17.35 -3.19
N ASP A 46 4.96 17.17 -3.08
CA ASP A 46 5.67 15.94 -3.46
C ASP A 46 5.20 14.72 -2.63
N ALA A 47 5.04 14.87 -1.31
CA ALA A 47 4.50 13.81 -0.47
C ALA A 47 3.06 13.42 -0.86
N MET A 48 2.21 14.41 -1.14
CA MET A 48 0.82 14.15 -1.55
C MET A 48 0.73 13.46 -2.91
N ASP A 49 1.54 13.89 -3.88
CA ASP A 49 1.62 13.26 -5.20
C ASP A 49 2.07 11.79 -5.07
N ASN A 50 3.09 11.53 -4.25
CA ASN A 50 3.55 10.17 -3.95
C ASN A 50 2.45 9.32 -3.28
N TYR A 51 1.71 9.88 -2.31
CA TYR A 51 0.63 9.17 -1.64
C TYR A 51 -0.51 8.83 -2.60
N ASP A 52 -0.90 9.74 -3.49
CA ASP A 52 -1.93 9.49 -4.51
C ASP A 52 -1.52 8.35 -5.44
N GLN A 53 -0.27 8.36 -5.93
CA GLN A 53 0.28 7.29 -6.77
C GLN A 53 0.29 5.93 -6.06
N VAL A 54 0.73 5.89 -4.80
CA VAL A 54 0.72 4.65 -4.01
C VAL A 54 -0.72 4.15 -3.80
N MET A 55 -1.67 5.04 -3.53
CA MET A 55 -3.08 4.68 -3.37
C MET A 55 -3.71 4.17 -4.68
N GLU A 56 -3.31 4.71 -5.84
CA GLU A 56 -3.72 4.17 -7.13
C GLU A 56 -3.23 2.73 -7.34
N ILE A 57 -1.96 2.44 -7.01
CA ILE A 57 -1.40 1.08 -7.07
C ILE A 57 -2.15 0.14 -6.12
N VAL A 58 -2.40 0.57 -4.88
CA VAL A 58 -3.14 -0.22 -3.88
C VAL A 58 -4.56 -0.50 -4.38
N GLY A 59 -5.24 0.50 -4.94
CA GLY A 59 -6.60 0.38 -5.46
C GLY A 59 -6.69 -0.60 -6.63
N ASP A 60 -5.69 -0.60 -7.52
CA ASP A 60 -5.58 -1.53 -8.65
C ASP A 60 -5.39 -2.98 -8.18
N ILE A 61 -4.43 -3.21 -7.26
CA ILE A 61 -4.17 -4.55 -6.70
C ILE A 61 -5.41 -5.05 -5.96
N CYS A 62 -6.08 -4.21 -5.19
CA CYS A 62 -7.31 -4.57 -4.49
C CYS A 62 -8.39 -5.03 -5.48
N ALA A 63 -8.63 -4.26 -6.55
CA ALA A 63 -9.70 -4.52 -7.49
C ALA A 63 -9.44 -5.71 -8.42
N ASN A 64 -8.19 -5.87 -8.88
CA ASN A 64 -7.86 -6.79 -9.97
C ASN A 64 -7.12 -8.06 -9.53
N VAL A 65 -6.61 -8.11 -8.29
CA VAL A 65 -5.92 -9.30 -7.74
C VAL A 65 -6.62 -9.81 -6.48
N ILE A 66 -6.77 -8.96 -5.46
CA ILE A 66 -7.27 -9.40 -4.15
C ILE A 66 -8.76 -9.76 -4.23
N ALA A 67 -9.60 -8.89 -4.79
CA ALA A 67 -11.04 -9.14 -4.86
C ALA A 67 -11.41 -10.37 -5.69
N PRO A 68 -10.81 -10.62 -6.88
CA PRO A 68 -11.05 -11.87 -7.63
C PRO A 68 -10.61 -13.12 -6.87
N ASN A 69 -9.54 -13.04 -6.08
CA ASN A 69 -9.04 -14.15 -5.28
C ASN A 69 -9.83 -14.39 -3.98
N ALA A 70 -10.66 -13.44 -3.53
CA ALA A 70 -11.29 -13.49 -2.21
C ALA A 70 -12.15 -14.74 -2.00
N GLU A 71 -12.98 -15.10 -2.99
CA GLU A 71 -13.87 -16.27 -2.89
C GLU A 71 -13.10 -17.60 -2.86
N SER A 72 -12.05 -17.74 -3.67
CA SER A 72 -11.24 -18.97 -3.69
C SER A 72 -10.41 -19.12 -2.43
N VAL A 73 -9.84 -18.01 -1.91
CA VAL A 73 -9.09 -18.00 -0.65
C VAL A 73 -9.95 -18.47 0.52
N ASP A 74 -11.19 -18.00 0.61
CA ASP A 74 -12.13 -18.43 1.66
C ASP A 74 -12.49 -19.91 1.55
N LYS A 75 -12.77 -20.39 0.34
CA LYS A 75 -13.11 -21.80 0.09
C LYS A 75 -11.95 -22.77 0.32
N GLU A 76 -10.75 -22.42 -0.13
CA GLU A 76 -9.55 -23.26 0.00
C GLU A 76 -9.02 -23.27 1.44
N GLY A 77 -8.91 -22.09 2.04
CA GLY A 77 -8.33 -21.90 3.37
C GLY A 77 -6.85 -22.30 3.48
N PRO A 78 -6.18 -21.98 4.59
CA PRO A 78 -4.86 -22.52 4.90
C PRO A 78 -4.96 -23.97 5.39
N GLN A 79 -3.94 -24.77 5.13
CA GLN A 79 -3.81 -26.14 5.64
C GLN A 79 -2.54 -26.27 6.49
N VAL A 80 -2.55 -27.20 7.44
CA VAL A 80 -1.32 -27.59 8.16
C VAL A 80 -0.85 -28.92 7.59
N VAL A 81 0.36 -28.93 7.04
CA VAL A 81 1.03 -30.11 6.47
C VAL A 81 2.40 -30.22 7.12
N ASP A 82 2.70 -31.36 7.74
CA ASP A 82 4.00 -31.60 8.39
C ASP A 82 4.44 -30.50 9.40
N ASN A 83 3.48 -30.02 10.21
CA ASN A 83 3.63 -28.89 11.15
C ASN A 83 3.92 -27.51 10.50
N GLU A 84 3.74 -27.37 9.19
CA GLU A 84 3.86 -26.10 8.48
C GLU A 84 2.53 -25.63 7.91
N VAL A 85 2.32 -24.31 7.87
CA VAL A 85 1.13 -23.72 7.25
C VAL A 85 1.34 -23.58 5.75
N VAL A 86 0.48 -24.22 4.97
CA VAL A 86 0.39 -24.06 3.53
C VAL A 86 -0.78 -23.13 3.22
N TYR A 87 -0.49 -21.92 2.76
CA TYR A 87 -1.51 -20.97 2.32
C TYR A 87 -2.25 -21.42 1.06
N ALA A 88 -3.53 -21.05 0.97
CA ALA A 88 -4.32 -21.10 -0.26
C ALA A 88 -3.59 -20.42 -1.42
N LYS A 89 -3.85 -20.85 -2.65
CA LYS A 89 -3.13 -20.34 -3.83
C LYS A 89 -3.31 -18.83 -3.96
N GLY A 90 -4.56 -18.34 -3.83
CA GLY A 90 -4.86 -16.91 -3.93
C GLY A 90 -4.18 -16.07 -2.85
N THR A 91 -3.98 -16.61 -1.64
CA THR A 91 -3.26 -15.90 -0.57
C THR A 91 -1.79 -15.70 -0.92
N LYS A 92 -1.13 -16.73 -1.49
CA LYS A 92 0.26 -16.63 -1.95
C LYS A 92 0.39 -15.60 -3.07
N GLU A 93 -0.51 -15.66 -4.05
CA GLU A 93 -0.53 -14.71 -5.16
C GLU A 93 -0.75 -13.26 -4.68
N ASN A 94 -1.71 -13.04 -3.79
CA ASN A 94 -1.95 -11.72 -3.19
C ASN A 94 -0.69 -11.19 -2.49
N HIS A 95 -0.03 -12.04 -1.69
CA HIS A 95 1.17 -11.65 -0.97
C HIS A 95 2.36 -11.36 -1.91
N ASP A 96 2.55 -12.17 -2.95
CA ASP A 96 3.61 -11.98 -3.94
C ASP A 96 3.44 -10.66 -4.71
N VAL A 97 2.21 -10.31 -5.10
CA VAL A 97 1.92 -9.04 -5.79
C VAL A 97 2.19 -7.85 -4.87
N LEU A 98 1.71 -7.88 -3.63
CA LEU A 98 1.96 -6.83 -2.63
C LEU A 98 3.46 -6.66 -2.35
N THR A 99 4.21 -7.77 -2.29
CA THR A 99 5.66 -7.76 -2.08
C THR A 99 6.39 -7.14 -3.26
N LYS A 100 6.05 -7.52 -4.49
CA LYS A 100 6.64 -6.95 -5.72
C LYS A 100 6.32 -5.46 -5.89
N ALA A 101 5.16 -5.02 -5.40
CA ALA A 101 4.77 -3.61 -5.37
C ALA A 101 5.44 -2.81 -4.23
N GLY A 102 6.22 -3.44 -3.34
CA GLY A 102 6.88 -2.78 -2.22
C GLY A 102 5.94 -2.40 -1.06
N LEU A 103 4.69 -2.87 -1.07
CA LEU A 103 3.65 -2.43 -0.13
C LEU A 103 3.76 -3.07 1.26
N VAL A 104 4.34 -4.27 1.37
CA VAL A 104 4.45 -5.01 2.63
C VAL A 104 5.30 -4.27 3.68
N GLY A 105 6.26 -3.46 3.22
CA GLY A 105 7.17 -2.67 4.08
C GLY A 105 6.82 -1.19 4.16
N MET A 106 5.73 -0.72 3.55
CA MET A 106 5.43 0.70 3.35
C MET A 106 5.51 1.54 4.63
N SER A 107 5.09 1.00 5.79
CA SER A 107 5.09 1.74 7.06
C SER A 107 6.42 1.72 7.81
N LEU A 108 7.42 0.98 7.32
CA LEU A 108 8.73 0.89 7.95
C LEU A 108 9.56 2.16 7.71
N PRO A 109 10.54 2.47 8.57
CA PRO A 109 11.51 3.52 8.29
C PRO A 109 12.29 3.28 6.99
N ARG A 110 12.64 4.36 6.28
CA ARG A 110 13.41 4.32 5.01
C ARG A 110 14.75 3.57 5.10
N LYS A 111 15.43 3.61 6.25
CA LYS A 111 16.63 2.80 6.52
C LYS A 111 16.43 1.28 6.41
N TYR A 112 15.18 0.81 6.39
CA TYR A 112 14.81 -0.59 6.19
C TYR A 112 14.04 -0.84 4.88
N GLY A 113 14.01 0.16 3.98
CA GLY A 113 13.33 0.07 2.68
C GLY A 113 11.81 0.31 2.72
N GLY A 114 11.30 0.98 3.75
CA GLY A 114 9.91 1.47 3.74
C GLY A 114 9.77 2.79 2.95
N LEU A 115 8.53 3.27 2.83
CA LEU A 115 8.17 4.45 2.02
C LEU A 115 8.08 5.73 2.87
#